data_AF-S7VG47-F1
#
_entry.id   AF-S7VG47-F1
#
_cell.length_a   1.000
_cell.length_b   1.000
_cell.length_c   1.000
_cell.angle_alpha   90.00
_cell.angle_beta   90.00
_cell.angle_gamma   90.00
#
_symmetry.space_group_name_H-M   'P 1'
#
loop_
_entity.id
_entity.type
_entity.pdbx_description
1 polymer ?
#
loop_
_entity_poly.entity_id
_entity_poly.type
_entity_poly.pdbx_seq_one_letter_code
_entity_poly.pdbx_strand_id
1 'polypeptide(L)' 'MEDTKVIRKTAAKYLNQLDKIGILSKQRIWKDNYCINTDLFMLLQNIGKFS' A
#
# COMPACT_ATOMS: atom_id res chain seq x y z
N MET A 1 -8.80 -11.81 -0.80
CA MET A 1 -8.54 -11.51 -2.23
C MET A 1 -9.80 -11.07 -2.99
N GLU A 2 -10.97 -11.04 -2.33
CA GLU A 2 -12.26 -10.60 -2.92
C GLU A 2 -12.48 -9.08 -2.84
N ASP A 3 -11.77 -8.37 -1.95
CA ASP A 3 -12.11 -6.98 -1.60
C ASP A 3 -12.02 -5.98 -2.75
N THR A 4 -11.19 -6.25 -3.76
CA THR A 4 -10.90 -5.28 -4.83
C THR A 4 -11.56 -5.61 -6.17
N LYS A 5 -12.30 -6.73 -6.27
CA LYS A 5 -12.93 -7.23 -7.53
C LYS A 5 -11.99 -7.22 -8.77
N VAL A 6 -10.67 -7.23 -8.56
CA VAL A 6 -9.66 -7.22 -9.64
C VAL A 6 -8.77 -8.46 -9.56
N ILE A 7 -8.39 -8.99 -10.71
CA ILE A 7 -7.47 -10.13 -10.79
C ILE A 7 -6.07 -9.73 -10.30
N ARG A 8 -5.33 -10.71 -9.76
CA ARG A 8 -3.98 -10.52 -9.18
C ARG A 8 -3.03 -9.74 -10.09
N LYS A 9 -3.02 -10.03 -11.39
CA LYS A 9 -2.15 -9.35 -12.37
C LYS A 9 -2.47 -7.85 -12.47
N THR A 10 -3.75 -7.50 -12.45
CA THR A 10 -4.22 -6.12 -12.51
C THR A 10 -3.93 -5.38 -11.22
N ALA A 11 -4.16 -6.01 -10.06
CA ALA A 11 -3.80 -5.45 -8.76
C ALA A 11 -2.29 -5.14 -8.68
N ALA A 12 -1.43 -6.05 -9.14
CA ALA A 12 0.02 -5.83 -9.19
C ALA A 12 0.40 -4.65 -10.11
N LYS A 13 -0.29 -4.48 -11.25
CA LYS A 13 -0.08 -3.33 -12.14
C LYS A 13 -0.42 -2.02 -11.44
N TYR A 14 -1.53 -1.95 -10.71
CA TYR A 14 -1.91 -0.75 -9.95
C TYR A 14 -0.92 -0.43 -8.84
N LEU A 15 -0.50 -1.43 -8.05
CA LEU A 15 0.51 -1.24 -7.01
C LEU A 15 1.84 -0.73 -7.58
N ASN A 16 2.27 -1.25 -8.74
CA ASN A 16 3.47 -0.75 -9.43
C ASN A 16 3.32 0.69 -9.94
N GLN A 17 2.12 1.08 -10.39
CA GLN A 17 1.88 2.46 -10.82
C GLN A 17 1.92 3.42 -9.64
N LEU A 18 1.32 3.04 -8.50
CA LEU A 18 1.35 3.83 -7.27
C LEU A 18 2.77 3.99 -6.70
N ASP A 19 3.59 2.94 -6.76
CA ASP A 19 5.00 2.97 -6.39
C ASP A 19 5.81 3.92 -7.32
N LYS A 20 5.58 3.85 -8.63
CA LYS A 20 6.24 4.74 -9.61
C LYS A 20 5.96 6.23 -9.40
N ILE A 21 4.78 6.57 -8.89
CA ILE A 21 4.40 7.97 -8.61
C ILE A 21 4.68 8.38 -7.15
N GLY A 22 5.34 7.52 -6.37
CA GLY A 22 5.77 7.81 -5.00
C GLY A 22 4.65 7.73 -3.95
N ILE A 23 3.46 7.23 -4.27
CA ILE A 23 2.37 7.06 -3.29
C ILE A 23 2.62 5.86 -2.39
N LEU A 24 3.23 4.80 -2.94
CA LEU A 24 3.61 3.60 -2.19
C LEU A 24 5.12 3.40 -2.23
N SER A 25 5.64 2.69 -1.23
CA SER A 25 6.98 2.11 -1.26
C SER A 25 6.86 0.60 -1.22
N LYS A 26 7.41 -0.08 -2.23
CA LYS A 26 7.52 -1.54 -2.22
C LYS A 26 8.73 -1.99 -1.41
N GLN A 27 8.47 -2.79 -0.38
CA GLN A 27 9.47 -3.42 0.48
C GLN A 27 9.40 -4.93 0.32
N ARG A 28 10.54 -5.58 0.03
CA ARG A 28 10.62 -7.03 0.02
C ARG A 28 11.02 -7.51 1.42
N ILE A 29 10.13 -8.24 2.06
CA ILE A 29 10.36 -8.81 3.39
C ILE A 29 10.18 -10.32 3.26
N TRP A 30 11.26 -11.07 3.50
CA TRP A 30 11.33 -12.51 3.25
C TRP A 30 10.95 -12.87 1.79
N LYS A 31 9.87 -13.64 1.62
CA LYS A 31 9.37 -14.12 0.33
C LYS A 31 8.31 -13.19 -0.29
N ASP A 32 7.84 -12.20 0.46
CA ASP A 32 6.70 -11.38 0.09
C ASP A 32 7.09 -9.94 -0.23
N ASN A 33 6.28 -9.32 -1.11
CA ASN A 33 6.38 -7.90 -1.43
C ASN A 33 5.26 -7.16 -0.73
N TYR A 34 5.62 -6.25 0.16
CA TYR A 34 4.71 -5.37 0.87
C TYR A 34 4.70 -4.00 0.19
N CYS A 35 3.52 -3.46 -0.07
CA CYS A 35 3.37 -2.09 -0.57
C CYS A 35 2.85 -1.22 0.58
N ILE A 36 3.67 -0.28 1.03
CA ILE A 36 3.42 0.50 2.24
C ILE A 36 3.21 1.96 1.86
N ASN A 37 2.16 2.59 2.39
CA ASN A 37 1.96 4.05 2.29
C ASN A 37 2.36 4.70 3.62
N THR A 38 3.62 5.10 3.73
CA THR A 38 4.14 5.72 4.96
C THR A 38 3.49 7.07 5.23
N ASP A 39 3.25 7.87 4.19
CA ASP A 39 2.69 9.22 4.31
C ASP A 39 1.27 9.19 4.86
N LEU A 40 0.43 8.27 4.35
CA LEU A 40 -0.92 8.07 4.85
C LEU A 40 -0.93 7.57 6.29
N PHE A 41 -0.01 6.67 6.65
CA PHE A 41 0.15 6.24 8.03
C PHE A 41 0.51 7.42 8.94
N MET A 42 1.49 8.24 8.55
CA MET A 42 1.90 9.42 9.31
C MET A 42 0.79 10.46 9.44
N LEU A 43 -0.05 10.61 8.42
CA LEU A 43 -1.21 11.49 8.46
C LEU A 43 -2.25 11.02 9.49
N LEU A 44 -2.53 9.72 9.53
CA LEU A 44 -3.62 9.16 10.34
C LEU A 44 -3.20 8.75 11.76
N GLN A 45 -1.91 8.59 12.04
CA GLN A 45 -1.40 8.04 13.31
C GLN A 45 -1.82 8.82 14.57
N ASN A 46 -2.24 10.07 14.44
CA ASN A 46 -2.60 10.94 15.57
C ASN A 46 -4.13 11.10 15.76
N ILE A 47 -4.96 10.55 14.87
CA ILE A 47 -6.42 10.75 14.91
C ILE A 47 -7.05 10.04 16.13
N GLY A 48 -6.50 8.91 16.59
CA GLY A 48 -7.00 8.17 17.75
C GLY A 48 -6.34 8.52 19.08
N LYS A 49 -5.44 9.50 19.14
CA LYS A 49 -4.70 9.84 20.38
C LYS A 49 -5.43 10.81 21.31
N PHE A 50 -6.58 11.34 20.86
CA PHE A 50 -7.37 12.33 21.60
C PHE A 50 -8.82 11.87 21.87
N SER A 51 -9.12 10.58 21.69
CA SER A 51 -10.43 9.98 22.03
C SER A 51 -10.40 9.30 23.39
#